data_AF-Q655F9-F1
#
_entry.id   AF-Q655F9-F1
#
_cell.length_a   1.000
_cell.length_b   1.000
_cell.length_c   1.000
_cell.angle_alpha   90.00
_cell.angle_beta   90.00
_cell.angle_gamma   90.00
#
_symmetry.space_group_name_H-M   'P 1'
#
loop_
_entity.id
_entity.type
_entity.pdbx_description
1 polymer ?
#
loop_
_entity_poly.entity_id
_entity_poly.type
_entity_poly.pdbx_seq_one_letter_code
_entity_poly.pdbx_strand_id
1 'polypeptide(L)'
;MECPGFQLESGASIQPGDFIPSVSRPNGARQYMALKVFKDSASGDWLVYYGFNSDPELIGRLPKSIFSGLAYKAIALWFSGMAINNATFQPTPALPPVGSGYMAGHGSNMAASMSNIQLIDEQGQALSTARHFIGFSSNPKLYSYTAIVDDQFFYGGPGRTTSSDATSSTTAIYSLLALFISLLL
;
A
#
# COMPACT_ATOMS: atom_id res chain seq x y z
N MET A 1 -8.38 -28.17 0.85
CA MET A 1 -9.08 -26.91 0.52
C MET A 1 -8.12 -26.09 -0.31
N GLU A 2 -8.38 -25.98 -1.62
CA GLU A 2 -7.71 -24.96 -2.44
C GLU A 2 -8.32 -23.62 -2.05
N CYS A 3 -7.49 -22.67 -1.63
CA CYS A 3 -7.92 -21.32 -1.34
C CYS A 3 -7.81 -20.54 -2.66
N PRO A 4 -8.92 -20.25 -3.37
CA PRO A 4 -8.87 -19.71 -4.74
C PRO A 4 -8.20 -18.34 -4.87
N GLY A 5 -8.03 -17.62 -3.74
CA GLY A 5 -7.08 -16.54 -3.53
C GLY A 5 -6.83 -15.59 -4.70
N PHE A 6 -5.59 -15.12 -4.79
CA PHE A 6 -5.10 -14.41 -5.96
C PHE A 6 -4.59 -15.42 -7.00
N GLN A 7 -5.03 -15.29 -8.24
CA GLN A 7 -4.55 -16.09 -9.36
C GLN A 7 -3.50 -15.30 -10.14
N LEU A 8 -2.26 -15.81 -10.13
CA LEU A 8 -1.14 -15.19 -10.82
C LEU A 8 -1.30 -15.27 -12.35
N GLU A 9 -0.96 -14.20 -13.05
CA GLU A 9 -0.90 -14.22 -14.51
C GLU A 9 0.34 -14.98 -15.01
N SER A 10 0.23 -15.63 -16.17
CA SER A 10 1.35 -16.40 -16.70
C SER A 10 2.53 -15.48 -17.03
N GLY A 11 3.70 -15.78 -16.46
CA GLY A 11 4.91 -14.97 -16.67
C GLY A 11 4.98 -13.70 -15.82
N ALA A 12 4.06 -13.48 -14.88
CA ALA A 12 4.15 -12.37 -13.94
C ALA A 12 5.47 -12.46 -13.13
N SER A 13 6.22 -11.36 -13.07
CA SER A 13 7.51 -11.29 -12.37
C SER A 13 7.39 -11.09 -10.86
N ILE A 14 6.17 -10.86 -10.37
CA ILE A 14 5.88 -10.54 -8.98
C ILE A 14 4.47 -10.99 -8.61
N GLN A 15 4.27 -11.36 -7.35
CA GLN A 15 2.98 -11.70 -6.77
C GLN A 15 2.73 -10.92 -5.46
N PRO A 16 1.47 -10.78 -5.01
CA PRO A 16 1.18 -10.20 -3.70
C PRO A 16 1.93 -10.91 -2.57
N GLY A 17 2.62 -10.14 -1.74
CA GLY A 17 3.44 -10.66 -0.64
C GLY A 17 4.94 -10.77 -0.96
N ASP A 18 5.34 -10.60 -2.21
CA ASP A 18 6.76 -10.54 -2.58
C ASP A 18 7.47 -9.30 -2.02
N PHE A 19 8.80 -9.41 -1.91
CA PHE A 19 9.63 -8.30 -1.49
C PHE A 19 9.87 -7.31 -2.63
N ILE A 20 9.95 -6.02 -2.29
CA ILE A 20 10.32 -4.98 -3.26
C ILE A 20 11.84 -4.94 -3.36
N PRO A 21 12.43 -5.05 -4.56
CA PRO A 21 13.86 -5.33 -4.72
C PRO A 21 14.77 -4.16 -4.31
N SER A 22 14.27 -2.92 -4.32
CA SER A 22 15.02 -1.75 -3.88
C SER A 22 14.13 -0.70 -3.22
N VAL A 23 14.70 0.09 -2.31
CA VAL A 23 13.98 1.09 -1.52
C VAL A 23 14.50 2.50 -1.81
N SER A 24 13.60 3.49 -1.72
CA SER A 24 13.94 4.92 -1.86
C SER A 24 14.96 5.36 -0.82
N ARG A 25 15.85 6.30 -1.19
CA ARG A 25 16.82 6.90 -0.28
C ARG A 25 16.55 8.39 -0.06
N PRO A 26 16.70 8.91 1.17
CA PRO A 26 16.69 10.35 1.40
C PRO A 26 17.72 11.03 0.50
N ASN A 27 17.30 12.07 -0.23
CA ASN A 27 18.14 12.81 -1.19
C ASN A 27 18.84 11.93 -2.25
N GLY A 28 18.30 10.74 -2.53
CA GLY A 28 18.85 9.82 -3.52
C GLY A 28 17.79 9.32 -4.51
N ALA A 29 18.08 8.17 -5.13
CA ALA A 29 17.14 7.52 -6.04
C ALA A 29 15.80 7.25 -5.35
N ARG A 30 14.72 7.68 -6.00
CA ARG A 30 13.34 7.41 -5.59
C ARG A 30 12.81 6.23 -6.39
N GLN A 31 12.19 5.31 -5.68
CA GLN A 31 11.53 4.14 -6.24
C GLN A 31 10.02 4.41 -6.29
N TYR A 32 9.40 4.02 -7.40
CA TYR A 32 7.97 4.23 -7.65
C TYR A 32 7.29 2.89 -7.87
N MET A 33 6.15 2.71 -7.22
CA MET A 33 5.26 1.59 -7.46
C MET A 33 3.95 2.12 -8.02
N ALA A 34 3.52 1.55 -9.14
CA ALA A 34 2.20 1.79 -9.71
C ALA A 34 1.34 0.56 -9.43
N LEU A 35 0.14 0.78 -8.88
CA LEU A 35 -0.88 -0.24 -8.68
C LEU A 35 -2.15 0.22 -9.37
N LYS A 36 -2.71 -0.62 -10.25
CA LYS A 36 -4.05 -0.42 -10.81
C LYS A 36 -4.88 -1.66 -10.54
N VAL A 37 -6.12 -1.44 -10.12
CA VAL A 37 -7.09 -2.51 -9.90
C VAL A 37 -8.37 -2.12 -10.61
N PHE A 38 -8.82 -2.96 -11.54
CA PHE A 38 -10.09 -2.73 -12.23
C PHE A 38 -10.87 -4.02 -12.38
N LYS A 39 -12.18 -3.87 -12.44
CA LYS A 39 -13.09 -4.99 -12.63
C LYS A 39 -13.22 -5.27 -14.12
N ASP A 40 -12.85 -6.46 -14.53
CA ASP A 40 -13.07 -6.91 -15.91
C ASP A 40 -14.56 -7.15 -16.13
N SER A 41 -15.14 -6.53 -17.16
CA SER A 41 -16.57 -6.66 -17.46
C SER A 41 -16.93 -8.05 -18.01
N ALA A 42 -15.97 -8.75 -18.63
CA ALA A 42 -16.24 -10.05 -19.26
C ALA A 42 -16.31 -11.18 -18.23
N SER A 43 -15.29 -11.32 -17.38
CA SER A 43 -15.23 -12.33 -16.31
C SER A 43 -15.92 -11.88 -15.01
N GLY A 44 -15.94 -10.58 -14.75
CA GLY A 44 -16.29 -10.01 -13.46
C GLY A 44 -15.18 -10.11 -12.41
N ASP A 45 -14.00 -10.62 -12.77
CA ASP A 45 -12.84 -10.68 -11.88
C ASP A 45 -12.23 -9.29 -11.69
N TRP A 46 -11.47 -9.11 -10.61
CA TRP A 46 -10.66 -7.91 -10.42
C TRP A 46 -9.26 -8.16 -10.91
N LEU A 47 -8.87 -7.47 -11.98
CA LEU A 47 -7.52 -7.53 -12.52
C LEU A 47 -6.60 -6.60 -11.74
N VAL A 48 -5.41 -7.09 -11.42
CA VAL A 48 -4.40 -6.35 -10.66
C VAL A 48 -3.18 -6.14 -11.54
N TYR A 49 -2.82 -4.88 -11.70
CA TYR A 49 -1.65 -4.45 -12.47
C TYR A 49 -0.64 -3.82 -11.53
N TYR A 50 0.62 -4.16 -11.73
CA TYR A 50 1.73 -3.66 -10.93
C TYR A 50 2.90 -3.24 -11.82
N GLY A 51 3.54 -2.15 -11.45
CA GLY A 51 4.77 -1.67 -12.08
C GLY A 51 5.76 -1.16 -11.05
N PHE A 52 7.04 -1.46 -11.23
CA PHE A 52 8.13 -0.97 -10.37
C PHE A 52 9.09 -0.13 -11.21
N ASN A 53 9.01 1.20 -11.04
CA ASN A 53 9.66 2.20 -11.91
C ASN A 53 9.37 2.02 -13.41
N SER A 54 8.22 1.42 -13.73
CA SER A 54 7.76 1.14 -15.08
C SER A 54 6.25 1.32 -15.13
N ASP A 55 5.69 1.31 -16.35
CA ASP A 55 4.25 1.18 -16.50
C ASP A 55 3.77 -0.15 -15.91
N PRO A 56 2.57 -0.17 -15.29
CA PRO A 56 2.08 -1.36 -14.62
C PRO A 56 1.54 -2.38 -15.63
N GLU A 57 1.94 -3.64 -15.45
CA GLU A 57 1.54 -4.78 -16.27
C GLU A 57 0.61 -5.70 -15.47
N LEU A 58 -0.20 -6.52 -16.17
CA LEU A 58 -1.12 -7.46 -15.52
C LEU A 58 -0.31 -8.51 -14.76
N ILE A 59 -0.46 -8.55 -13.44
CA ILE A 59 0.20 -9.55 -12.60
C ILE A 59 -0.75 -10.67 -12.17
N GLY A 60 -2.05 -10.48 -12.31
CA GLY A 60 -3.04 -11.52 -12.00
C GLY A 60 -4.41 -10.96 -11.68
N ARG A 61 -5.23 -11.82 -11.06
CA ARG A 61 -6.64 -11.52 -10.80
C ARG A 61 -7.13 -12.06 -9.47
N LEU A 62 -8.09 -11.36 -8.88
CA LEU A 62 -8.92 -11.84 -7.78
C LEU A 62 -10.26 -12.29 -8.37
N PRO A 63 -10.59 -13.59 -8.31
CA PRO A 63 -11.82 -14.10 -8.92
C PRO A 63 -13.07 -13.45 -8.35
N LYS A 64 -14.07 -13.20 -9.19
CA LYS A 64 -15.39 -12.73 -8.75
C LYS A 64 -15.97 -13.61 -7.65
N SER A 65 -15.77 -14.92 -7.76
CA SER A 65 -16.34 -15.96 -6.90
C SER A 65 -15.88 -15.89 -5.45
N ILE A 66 -14.74 -15.25 -5.17
CA ILE A 66 -14.26 -15.06 -3.79
C ILE A 66 -14.87 -13.84 -3.11
N PHE A 67 -15.70 -13.09 -3.83
CA PHE A 67 -16.35 -11.90 -3.32
C PHE A 67 -17.87 -12.04 -3.30
N SER A 68 -18.50 -11.44 -2.30
CA SER A 68 -19.95 -11.21 -2.28
C SER A 68 -20.27 -9.83 -2.86
N GLY A 69 -19.94 -8.75 -2.16
CA GLY A 69 -20.25 -7.40 -2.62
C GLY A 69 -19.32 -6.88 -3.72
N LEU A 70 -18.01 -7.13 -3.62
CA LEU A 70 -17.05 -6.76 -4.66
C LEU A 70 -17.26 -7.55 -5.95
N ALA A 71 -18.06 -8.62 -5.92
CA ALA A 71 -18.50 -9.28 -7.15
C ALA A 71 -19.33 -8.34 -8.05
N TYR A 72 -19.93 -7.29 -7.49
CA TYR A 72 -20.75 -6.32 -8.21
C TYR A 72 -20.03 -4.98 -8.40
N LYS A 73 -19.69 -4.30 -7.30
CA LYS A 73 -19.01 -2.99 -7.34
C LYS A 73 -18.17 -2.76 -6.09
N ALA A 74 -17.15 -1.91 -6.20
CA ALA A 74 -16.50 -1.33 -5.03
C ALA A 74 -17.42 -0.26 -4.41
N ILE A 75 -17.56 -0.27 -3.08
CA ILE A 75 -18.33 0.75 -2.35
C ILE A 75 -17.47 1.60 -1.42
N ALA A 76 -16.27 1.14 -1.08
CA ALA A 76 -15.28 1.89 -0.32
C ALA A 76 -13.87 1.50 -0.77
N LEU A 77 -12.98 2.49 -0.80
CA LEU A 77 -11.55 2.31 -1.01
C LEU A 77 -10.78 2.80 0.21
N TRP A 78 -9.82 2.00 0.65
CA TRP A 78 -8.93 2.33 1.76
C TRP A 78 -7.49 2.10 1.33
N PHE A 79 -6.68 3.14 1.50
CA PHE A 79 -5.22 3.04 1.43
C PHE A 79 -4.68 3.08 2.85
N SER A 80 -4.01 2.02 3.30
CA SER A 80 -3.47 1.98 4.66
C SER A 80 -2.06 1.42 4.72
N GLY A 81 -1.39 1.76 5.82
CA GLY A 81 -0.18 1.11 6.28
C GLY A 81 -0.45 0.52 7.65
N MET A 82 0.03 -0.70 7.90
CA MET A 82 -0.05 -1.32 9.21
C MET A 82 1.35 -1.57 9.77
N ALA A 83 1.56 -1.12 11.01
CA ALA A 83 2.76 -1.41 11.78
C ALA A 83 2.35 -2.16 13.05
N ILE A 84 2.79 -3.42 13.15
CA ILE A 84 2.53 -4.26 14.31
C ILE A 84 3.86 -4.50 15.01
N ASN A 85 3.89 -4.29 16.32
CA ASN A 85 4.94 -4.82 17.19
C ASN A 85 4.33 -5.83 18.15
N ASN A 86 5.11 -6.84 18.53
CA ASN A 86 4.71 -7.76 19.58
C ASN A 86 5.38 -7.34 20.89
N ALA A 87 4.60 -6.69 21.76
CA ALA A 87 5.06 -6.18 23.05
C ALA A 87 5.43 -7.28 24.06
N THR A 88 5.09 -8.55 23.79
CA THR A 88 5.42 -9.67 24.69
C THR A 88 6.84 -10.20 24.52
N PHE A 89 7.53 -9.86 23.41
CA PHE A 89 8.94 -10.20 23.23
C PHE A 89 9.83 -9.33 24.12
N GLN A 90 10.91 -9.94 24.65
CA GLN A 90 11.91 -9.28 25.47
C GLN A 90 13.31 -9.47 24.85
N PRO A 91 14.05 -8.39 24.56
CA PRO A 91 13.63 -6.98 24.69
C PRO A 91 12.48 -6.64 23.72
N THR A 92 11.64 -5.67 24.09
CA THR A 92 10.55 -5.22 23.21
C THR A 92 11.13 -4.73 21.88
N PRO A 93 10.66 -5.27 20.73
CA PRO A 93 11.17 -4.86 19.43
C PRO A 93 10.93 -3.38 19.17
N ALA A 94 11.85 -2.76 18.43
CA ALA A 94 11.64 -1.43 17.90
C ALA A 94 10.38 -1.38 17.02
N LEU A 95 9.71 -0.23 17.01
CA LEU A 95 8.52 -0.04 16.18
C LEU A 95 8.88 -0.12 14.68
N PRO A 96 8.06 -0.81 13.86
CA PRO A 96 8.27 -0.88 12.42
C PRO A 96 8.21 0.51 11.77
N PRO A 97 9.11 0.86 10.85
CA PRO A 97 8.94 2.08 10.05
C PRO A 97 7.85 1.87 9.00
N VAL A 98 6.91 2.80 8.86
CA VAL A 98 5.99 2.87 7.72
C VAL A 98 6.52 3.85 6.67
N GLY A 99 6.36 3.51 5.39
CA GLY A 99 6.85 4.33 4.29
C GLY A 99 8.36 4.45 4.31
N SER A 100 8.88 5.68 4.36
CA SER A 100 10.32 5.94 4.49
C SER A 100 10.82 6.00 5.95
N GLY A 101 9.92 5.87 6.93
CA GLY A 101 10.22 6.12 8.34
C GLY A 101 10.33 7.61 8.71
N TYR A 102 10.34 8.54 7.76
CA TYR A 102 10.29 9.96 8.10
C TYR A 102 8.84 10.39 8.37
N MET A 103 8.66 11.25 9.36
CA MET A 103 7.36 11.86 9.62
C MET A 103 6.92 12.70 8.43
N ALA A 104 5.63 12.64 8.14
CA ALA A 104 4.97 13.51 7.19
C ALA A 104 4.86 14.92 7.81
N GLY A 105 5.50 15.90 7.18
CA GLY A 105 5.44 17.31 7.57
C GLY A 105 5.38 18.18 6.32
N HIS A 106 4.88 19.41 6.46
CA HIS A 106 4.77 20.37 5.35
C HIS A 106 6.15 20.61 4.70
N GLY A 107 6.39 19.95 3.56
CA GLY A 107 7.63 20.09 2.77
C GLY A 107 8.73 19.06 3.04
N SER A 108 8.48 18.00 3.83
CA SER A 108 9.44 16.90 4.01
C SER A 108 9.55 16.08 2.73
N ASN A 109 10.57 16.37 1.90
CA ASN A 109 10.94 15.59 0.72
C ASN A 109 11.46 14.17 1.05
N MET A 110 11.48 13.81 2.34
CA MET A 110 11.95 12.54 2.89
C MET A 110 10.81 11.58 3.22
N ALA A 111 9.59 12.07 3.46
CA ALA A 111 8.43 11.20 3.71
C ALA A 111 8.04 10.41 2.45
N ALA A 112 7.46 9.22 2.64
CA ALA A 112 6.86 8.50 1.52
C ALA A 112 5.58 9.22 1.07
N SER A 113 5.18 9.02 -0.18
CA SER A 113 3.96 9.61 -0.73
C SER A 113 3.16 8.58 -1.49
N MET A 114 1.83 8.70 -1.41
CA MET A 114 0.93 8.13 -2.40
C MET A 114 0.39 9.27 -3.24
N SER A 115 0.35 9.09 -4.55
CA SER A 115 -0.11 10.10 -5.51
C SER A 115 -0.90 9.44 -6.63
N ASN A 116 -1.58 10.25 -7.44
CA ASN A 116 -2.44 9.78 -8.54
C ASN A 116 -3.54 8.84 -8.02
N ILE A 117 -4.08 9.13 -6.84
CA ILE A 117 -5.18 8.38 -6.24
C ILE A 117 -6.46 8.73 -6.98
N GLN A 118 -6.88 7.86 -7.89
CA GLN A 118 -8.00 8.10 -8.80
C GLN A 118 -8.93 6.89 -8.84
N LEU A 119 -10.22 7.15 -9.01
CA LEU A 119 -11.17 6.12 -9.44
C LEU A 119 -11.26 6.15 -10.95
N ILE A 120 -11.26 4.97 -11.57
CA ILE A 120 -11.43 4.85 -13.01
C ILE A 120 -12.84 4.28 -13.24
N ASP A 121 -13.66 4.98 -14.02
CA ASP A 121 -14.99 4.51 -14.37
C ASP A 121 -14.97 3.45 -15.49
N GLU A 122 -16.13 2.90 -15.82
CA GLU A 122 -16.28 1.86 -16.85
C GLU A 122 -15.89 2.36 -18.25
N GLN A 123 -15.85 3.68 -18.46
CA GLN A 123 -15.43 4.33 -19.70
C GLN A 123 -13.92 4.64 -19.71
N GLY A 124 -13.20 4.23 -18.67
CA GLY A 124 -11.76 4.47 -18.53
C GLY A 124 -11.41 5.91 -18.10
N GLN A 125 -12.39 6.71 -17.68
CA GLN A 125 -12.15 8.08 -17.23
C GLN A 125 -11.69 8.10 -15.77
N ALA A 126 -10.62 8.85 -15.52
CA ALA A 126 -10.12 9.08 -14.18
C ALA A 126 -10.93 10.17 -13.47
N LEU A 127 -11.43 9.85 -12.29
CA LEU A 127 -12.16 10.72 -11.39
C LEU A 127 -11.33 10.92 -10.13
N SER A 128 -10.99 12.17 -9.85
CA SER A 128 -10.38 12.55 -8.57
C SER A 128 -11.39 12.34 -7.45
N THR A 129 -10.99 11.57 -6.45
CA THR A 129 -11.78 11.35 -5.23
C THR A 129 -11.08 11.83 -3.96
N ALA A 130 -10.00 12.63 -4.10
CA ALA A 130 -9.25 13.21 -2.98
C ALA A 130 -10.14 13.79 -1.88
N ARG A 131 -11.22 14.49 -2.26
CA ARG A 131 -12.15 15.14 -1.30
C ARG A 131 -13.00 14.16 -0.48
N HIS A 132 -13.08 12.90 -0.90
CA HIS A 132 -13.90 11.87 -0.24
C HIS A 132 -13.09 10.94 0.68
N PHE A 133 -11.76 11.08 0.70
CA PHE A 133 -10.93 10.30 1.61
C PHE A 133 -10.82 10.97 2.98
N ILE A 134 -10.95 10.17 4.03
CA ILE A 134 -10.72 10.57 5.41
C ILE A 134 -9.46 9.85 5.91
N GLY A 135 -8.49 10.64 6.38
CA GLY A 135 -7.27 10.10 6.97
C GLY A 135 -7.47 9.67 8.43
N PHE A 136 -6.75 8.64 8.85
CA PHE A 136 -6.73 8.17 10.23
C PHE A 136 -5.35 7.64 10.61
N SER A 137 -4.91 7.94 11.84
CA SER A 137 -3.74 7.32 12.46
C SER A 137 -4.08 6.95 13.89
N SER A 138 -3.88 5.69 14.25
CA SER A 138 -4.08 5.20 15.62
C SER A 138 -3.06 5.77 16.60
N ASN A 139 -1.89 6.20 16.12
CA ASN A 139 -0.88 6.86 16.93
C ASN A 139 -0.20 7.99 16.13
N PRO A 140 -0.81 9.19 16.08
CA PRO A 140 -0.35 10.30 15.26
C PRO A 140 1.02 10.86 15.69
N LYS A 141 1.49 10.54 16.90
CA LYS A 141 2.83 10.92 17.39
C LYS A 141 3.94 10.06 16.76
N LEU A 142 3.62 8.85 16.32
CA LEU A 142 4.58 7.86 15.80
C LEU A 142 4.41 7.61 14.31
N TYR A 143 3.18 7.71 13.81
CA TYR A 143 2.84 7.55 12.41
C TYR A 143 2.00 8.75 11.96
N SER A 144 2.57 9.57 11.09
CA SER A 144 1.96 10.80 10.61
C SER A 144 1.59 10.70 9.15
N TYR A 145 0.61 11.51 8.75
CA TYR A 145 0.19 11.68 7.37
C TYR A 145 -0.25 13.14 7.14
N THR A 146 -0.19 13.61 5.90
CA THR A 146 -0.74 14.92 5.51
C THR A 146 -2.18 14.79 5.03
N ALA A 147 -2.92 15.91 4.99
CA ALA A 147 -4.15 15.97 4.22
C ALA A 147 -3.89 15.58 2.75
N ILE A 148 -4.92 15.04 2.09
CA ILE A 148 -4.85 14.76 0.65
C ILE A 148 -5.06 16.06 -0.10
N VAL A 149 -4.08 16.45 -0.91
CA VAL A 149 -4.11 17.62 -1.79
C VAL A 149 -3.68 17.15 -3.17
N ASP A 150 -4.44 17.52 -4.21
CA ASP A 150 -4.17 17.13 -5.60
C ASP A 150 -3.93 15.62 -5.80
N ASP A 151 -4.81 14.79 -5.21
CA ASP A 151 -4.73 13.32 -5.22
C ASP A 151 -3.42 12.75 -4.66
N GLN A 152 -2.71 13.51 -3.80
CA GLN A 152 -1.48 13.11 -3.14
C GLN A 152 -1.53 13.34 -1.63
N PHE A 153 -0.90 12.43 -0.88
CA PHE A 153 -0.57 12.67 0.52
C PHE A 153 0.80 12.06 0.87
N PHE A 154 1.41 12.60 1.91
CA PHE A 154 2.65 12.09 2.49
C PHE A 154 2.36 11.31 3.76
N TYR A 155 3.12 10.27 4.03
CA TYR A 155 2.97 9.42 5.21
C TYR A 155 4.30 8.82 5.65
N GLY A 156 4.40 8.48 6.94
CA GLY A 156 5.53 7.72 7.46
C GLY A 156 5.71 7.81 8.97
N GLY A 157 6.83 7.26 9.42
CA GLY A 157 7.21 7.18 10.83
C GLY A 157 7.12 5.76 11.41
N PRO A 158 7.70 5.52 12.60
CA PRO A 158 8.96 6.09 13.03
C PRO A 158 10.13 5.37 12.34
N GLY A 159 11.02 6.12 11.72
CA GLY A 159 12.30 5.66 11.22
C GLY A 159 13.36 5.83 12.31
N ARG A 160 14.30 4.89 12.42
CA ARG A 160 15.38 4.99 13.40
C ARG A 160 16.23 6.23 13.08
N THR A 161 16.37 7.14 14.04
CA THR A 161 17.54 8.03 14.09
C THR A 161 18.76 7.15 14.28
N THR A 162 19.76 7.26 13.41
CA THR A 162 21.00 6.49 13.47
C THR A 162 21.68 6.66 14.83
N SER A 163 21.57 5.65 15.70
CA SER A 163 22.64 5.31 16.62
C SER A 163 23.16 3.94 16.18
N SER A 164 24.47 3.90 15.94
CA SER A 164 25.25 2.71 15.61
C SER A 164 24.87 1.50 16.46
N ASP A 165 24.97 0.33 15.82
CA ASP A 165 24.93 -1.00 16.41
C ASP A 165 23.56 -1.52 16.88
N ALA A 166 22.87 -2.19 15.96
CA ALA A 166 22.12 -3.40 16.31
C ALA A 166 22.06 -4.31 15.08
N THR A 167 22.97 -5.27 15.09
CA THR A 167 23.00 -6.48 14.26
C THR A 167 21.62 -7.14 14.19
N SER A 168 21.29 -7.61 12.99
CA SER A 168 20.22 -8.54 12.65
C SER A 168 19.76 -9.43 13.81
N SER A 169 18.49 -9.30 14.19
CA SER A 169 17.75 -10.36 14.87
C SER A 169 16.42 -10.50 14.16
N THR A 170 16.23 -11.68 13.58
CA THR A 170 15.03 -12.21 12.93
C THR A 170 13.83 -12.08 13.85
N THR A 171 13.13 -10.96 13.76
CA THR A 171 11.78 -10.83 14.30
C THR A 171 10.98 -10.15 13.20
N ALA A 172 9.91 -10.79 12.77
CA ALA A 172 9.12 -10.41 11.62
C ALA A 172 8.47 -9.02 11.82
N ILE A 173 9.21 -7.98 11.46
CA ILE A 173 8.76 -6.59 11.39
C ILE A 173 8.17 -6.42 10.00
N TYR A 174 6.85 -6.54 9.88
CA TYR A 174 6.14 -6.27 8.63
C TYR A 174 5.55 -4.87 8.68
N SER A 175 5.97 -4.04 7.74
CA SER A 175 5.24 -2.83 7.37
C SER A 175 4.51 -3.15 6.08
N LEU A 176 3.22 -3.43 6.20
CA LEU A 176 2.40 -3.82 5.06
C LEU A 176 1.74 -2.57 4.47
N LEU A 177 1.98 -2.32 3.18
CA LEU A 177 1.10 -1.46 2.40
C LEU A 177 -0.10 -2.30 1.99
N ALA A 178 -1.27 -1.98 2.55
CA ALA A 178 -2.48 -2.74 2.27
C ALA A 178 -3.46 -1.86 1.49
N LEU A 179 -3.84 -2.35 0.31
CA LEU A 179 -5.02 -1.87 -0.38
C LEU A 179 -6.19 -2.74 0.12
N PHE A 180 -7.04 -2.17 0.97
CA PHE A 180 -8.27 -2.82 1.38
C PHE A 180 -9.42 -2.27 0.54
N ILE A 181 -10.00 -3.14 -0.28
CA ILE A 181 -11.30 -2.91 -0.86
C ILE A 181 -12.28 -3.62 0.08
N SER A 182 -13.08 -2.88 0.84
CA SER A 182 -13.99 -3.45 1.84
C SER A 182 -15.44 -3.04 1.57
N LEU A 183 -16.37 -3.97 1.80
CA LEU A 183 -17.78 -3.65 2.02
C LEU A 183 -17.98 -3.35 3.51
N LEU A 184 -18.68 -2.26 3.83
CA LEU A 184 -19.53 -2.30 5.02
C LEU A 184 -20.73 -3.18 4.66
N LEU A 185 -20.95 -4.25 5.43
CA LEU A 185 -22.23 -4.95 5.51
C LEU A 185 -23.22 -4.09 6.31
#